data_AF-A0A3B8WEY7-F1
#
_entry.id   AF-A0A3B8WEY7-F1
#
_cell.length_a   1.000
_cell.length_b   1.000
_cell.length_c   1.000
_cell.angle_alpha   90.00
_cell.angle_beta   90.00
_cell.angle_gamma   90.00
#
_symmetry.space_group_name_H-M   'P 1'
#
loop_
_entity.id
_entity.type
_entity.pdbx_description
1 polymer ?
#
loop_
_entity_poly.entity_id
_entity_poly.type
_entity_poly.pdbx_seq_one_letter_code
_entity_poly.pdbx_strand_id
1 'polypeptide(L)'
;MQRIASLKFGLLGLTTLCLLPGITQAGGPSPEHYLKNSPMVLEVRYCECQATEPGQAPTELRPAFLEQSRLLKVDVDPDGKGFVSSPEITLDFELRALPESPGDFTFTFAGEYETGQQNSAATGKVSLKDGHWLNLFGSEQNQNNDTQYLDVAVRLVKADDS
;
A
#
# COMPACT_ATOMS: atom_id res chain seq x y z
N MET A 1 59.81 -20.59 56.92
CA MET A 1 58.76 -20.61 55.87
C MET A 1 58.31 -19.18 55.65
N GLN A 2 57.92 -18.72 54.47
CA GLN A 2 57.80 -19.41 53.17
C GLN A 2 59.24 -19.53 52.54
N ARG A 3 59.61 -19.62 51.24
CA ARG A 3 58.97 -19.40 49.91
C ARG A 3 58.55 -17.92 49.65
N ILE A 4 58.50 -17.38 48.43
CA ILE A 4 59.03 -17.83 47.13
C ILE A 4 59.47 -16.62 46.26
N ALA A 5 60.47 -16.86 45.40
CA ALA A 5 60.89 -16.21 44.14
C ALA A 5 60.46 -14.76 43.72
N SER A 6 61.50 -13.98 43.37
CA SER A 6 61.78 -13.36 42.05
C SER A 6 60.91 -12.25 41.40
N LEU A 7 61.61 -11.19 40.96
CA LEU A 7 61.19 -10.19 39.97
C LEU A 7 60.94 -10.79 38.57
N LYS A 8 60.16 -10.08 37.74
CA LYS A 8 60.62 -9.63 36.40
C LYS A 8 59.82 -8.44 35.83
N PHE A 9 60.48 -7.68 34.96
CA PHE A 9 59.91 -6.56 34.19
C PHE A 9 58.98 -7.06 33.07
N GLY A 10 58.03 -6.21 32.65
CA GLY A 10 57.21 -6.42 31.44
C GLY A 10 56.38 -5.18 31.09
N LEU A 11 56.85 -4.39 30.13
CA LEU A 11 56.14 -3.24 29.54
C LEU A 11 55.54 -3.66 28.17
N LEU A 12 54.55 -2.90 27.68
CA LEU A 12 53.94 -2.90 26.32
C LEU A 12 52.73 -3.82 26.07
N GLY A 13 51.78 -3.28 25.30
CA GLY A 13 50.63 -3.99 24.71
C GLY A 13 49.35 -3.96 25.57
N LEU A 14 48.17 -3.65 25.04
CA LEU A 14 47.84 -3.05 23.74
C LEU A 14 46.47 -2.34 23.87
N THR A 15 46.35 -1.09 23.42
CA THR A 15 45.06 -0.37 23.42
C THR A 15 44.19 -0.79 22.24
N THR A 16 43.45 -1.89 22.38
CA THR A 16 42.42 -2.32 21.44
C THR A 16 41.18 -1.43 21.57
N LEU A 17 41.25 -0.23 20.99
CA LEU A 17 40.08 0.59 20.73
C LEU A 17 39.23 -0.14 19.68
N CYS A 18 38.17 -0.82 20.11
CA CYS A 18 37.20 -1.43 19.21
C CYS A 18 36.42 -0.34 18.47
N LEU A 19 37.01 0.15 17.37
CA LEU A 19 36.29 0.81 16.29
C LEU A 19 35.32 -0.20 15.69
N LEU A 20 34.14 -0.30 16.30
CA LEU A 20 32.98 -0.92 15.67
C LEU A 20 32.85 -0.26 14.28
N PRO A 21 32.88 -1.02 13.17
CA PRO A 21 32.55 -0.45 11.88
C PRO A 21 31.14 0.11 12.03
N GLY A 22 31.01 1.43 11.86
CA GLY A 22 29.72 2.09 11.99
C GLY A 22 28.74 1.38 11.07
N ILE A 23 27.71 0.77 11.65
CA ILE A 23 26.67 0.11 10.88
C ILE A 23 25.99 1.23 10.12
N THR A 24 26.42 1.42 8.87
CA THR A 24 25.63 2.13 7.88
C THR A 24 24.32 1.37 7.80
N GLN A 25 23.30 1.90 8.48
CA GLN A 25 21.93 1.48 8.30
C GLN A 25 21.64 1.78 6.84
N ALA A 26 21.82 0.77 6.00
CA ALA A 26 21.52 0.85 4.59
C ALA A 26 20.07 1.32 4.49
N GLY A 27 19.89 2.57 4.08
CA GLY A 27 18.57 3.12 3.86
C GLY A 27 17.85 2.15 2.93
N GLY A 28 16.61 1.80 3.27
CA GLY A 28 15.76 1.10 2.32
C GLY A 28 15.72 1.87 1.00
N PRO A 29 15.40 1.21 -0.13
CA PRO A 29 15.20 1.92 -1.39
C PRO A 29 14.30 3.13 -1.14
N SER A 30 14.73 4.30 -1.58
CA SER A 30 13.96 5.53 -1.42
C SER A 30 12.58 5.36 -2.10
N PRO A 31 11.57 6.18 -1.76
CA PRO A 31 10.20 5.92 -2.20
C PRO A 31 10.07 5.88 -3.73
N GLU A 32 10.75 6.78 -4.43
CA GLU A 32 10.85 6.77 -5.90
C GLU A 32 11.59 5.55 -6.46
N HIS A 33 12.46 4.90 -5.69
CA HIS A 33 13.04 3.60 -6.04
C HIS A 33 12.09 2.43 -5.80
N TYR A 34 11.04 2.54 -4.97
CA TYR A 34 10.11 1.43 -4.73
C TYR A 34 9.34 1.09 -6.00
N LEU A 35 8.65 2.07 -6.58
CA LEU A 35 7.90 1.94 -7.85
C LEU A 35 8.81 1.69 -9.04
N LYS A 36 9.98 2.34 -9.09
CA LYS A 36 10.91 2.23 -10.22
C LYS A 36 11.66 0.90 -10.30
N ASN A 37 11.85 0.23 -9.17
CA ASN A 37 12.58 -1.04 -9.10
C ASN A 37 11.67 -2.26 -8.88
N SER A 38 10.39 -2.05 -8.51
CA SER A 38 9.41 -3.11 -8.23
C SER A 38 8.18 -2.89 -9.13
N PRO A 39 7.86 -3.79 -10.08
CA PRO A 39 6.63 -3.65 -10.85
C PRO A 39 5.42 -3.83 -9.92
N MET A 40 4.53 -2.83 -9.90
CA MET A 40 3.32 -2.85 -9.08
C MET A 40 2.08 -2.97 -9.96
N VAL A 41 1.06 -3.65 -9.44
CA VAL A 41 -0.26 -3.80 -10.04
C VAL A 41 -1.29 -3.15 -9.12
N LEU A 42 -2.10 -2.24 -9.67
CA LEU A 42 -3.31 -1.79 -9.01
C LEU A 42 -4.42 -2.79 -9.31
N GLU A 43 -4.90 -3.45 -8.27
CA GLU A 43 -6.14 -4.20 -8.30
C GLU A 43 -7.31 -3.27 -8.02
N VAL A 44 -8.35 -3.33 -8.86
CA VAL A 44 -9.59 -2.58 -8.69
C VAL A 44 -10.77 -3.56 -8.65
N ARG A 45 -11.55 -3.49 -7.57
CA ARG A 45 -12.77 -4.27 -7.36
C ARG A 45 -13.98 -3.38 -7.36
N TYR A 46 -15.05 -3.79 -8.03
CA TYR A 46 -16.29 -3.02 -8.14
C TYR A 46 -17.52 -3.91 -8.33
N CYS A 47 -18.67 -3.44 -7.81
CA CYS A 47 -19.98 -4.06 -7.99
C CYS A 47 -21.12 -3.10 -7.63
N GLU A 48 -22.33 -3.43 -8.08
CA GLU A 48 -23.59 -2.96 -7.50
C GLU A 48 -23.86 -3.70 -6.17
N CYS A 49 -22.88 -3.64 -5.25
CA CYS A 49 -22.92 -4.30 -3.95
C CYS A 49 -22.06 -3.56 -2.91
N GLN A 50 -22.50 -3.59 -1.65
CA GLN A 50 -21.88 -2.82 -0.56
C GLN A 50 -20.51 -3.39 -0.15
N ALA A 51 -19.46 -2.57 -0.21
CA ALA A 51 -18.09 -2.94 0.12
C ALA A 51 -17.79 -2.97 1.63
N THR A 52 -18.36 -2.05 2.40
CA THR A 52 -18.06 -1.86 3.84
C THR A 52 -19.34 -1.65 4.65
N GLU A 53 -19.42 -2.23 5.85
CA GLU A 53 -20.56 -2.02 6.75
C GLU A 53 -20.61 -0.56 7.27
N PRO A 54 -21.80 0.00 7.58
CA PRO A 54 -21.92 1.39 7.98
C PRO A 54 -21.13 1.71 9.26
N GLY A 55 -20.20 2.66 9.17
CA GLY A 55 -19.35 3.06 10.30
C GLY A 55 -18.17 2.12 10.60
N GLN A 56 -17.84 1.18 9.73
CA GLN A 56 -16.54 0.49 9.73
C GLN A 56 -15.50 1.28 8.94
N ALA A 57 -14.22 0.93 9.08
CA ALA A 57 -13.15 1.57 8.34
C ALA A 57 -13.22 1.20 6.84
N PRO A 58 -12.80 2.09 5.92
CA PRO A 58 -12.82 1.78 4.49
C PRO A 58 -11.92 0.59 4.12
N THR A 59 -11.00 0.18 4.99
CA THR A 59 -10.14 -1.01 4.82
C THR A 59 -10.83 -2.32 5.20
N GLU A 60 -11.97 -2.28 5.88
CA GLU A 60 -12.67 -3.45 6.46
C GLU A 60 -13.70 -4.01 5.47
N LEU A 61 -13.22 -4.47 4.31
CA LEU A 61 -14.07 -4.97 3.23
C LEU A 61 -14.85 -6.23 3.62
N ARG A 62 -16.12 -6.27 3.23
CA ARG A 62 -17.03 -7.40 3.45
C ARG A 62 -16.62 -8.61 2.56
N PRO A 63 -16.64 -9.85 3.09
CA PRO A 63 -16.38 -11.05 2.27
C PRO A 63 -17.29 -11.15 1.04
N ALA A 64 -18.58 -10.83 1.19
CA ALA A 64 -19.55 -10.82 0.10
C ALA A 64 -19.15 -9.88 -1.06
N PHE A 65 -18.54 -8.73 -0.77
CA PHE A 65 -18.00 -7.83 -1.80
C PHE A 65 -16.80 -8.47 -2.50
N LEU A 66 -15.86 -9.07 -1.77
CA LEU A 66 -14.70 -9.75 -2.36
C LEU A 66 -15.07 -10.98 -3.22
N GLU A 67 -16.19 -11.62 -2.91
CA GLU A 67 -16.74 -12.76 -3.67
C GLU A 67 -17.52 -12.33 -4.93
N GLN A 68 -18.27 -11.21 -4.85
CA GLN A 68 -19.18 -10.78 -5.92
C GLN A 68 -18.60 -9.70 -6.85
N SER A 69 -17.61 -8.94 -6.41
CA SER A 69 -17.00 -7.86 -7.20
C SER A 69 -16.22 -8.39 -8.40
N ARG A 70 -16.35 -7.67 -9.52
CA ARG A 70 -15.47 -7.83 -10.67
C ARG A 70 -14.08 -7.34 -10.29
N LEU A 71 -13.03 -8.00 -10.77
CA LEU A 71 -11.63 -7.64 -10.53
C LEU A 71 -10.98 -7.20 -11.85
N LEU A 72 -10.40 -5.99 -11.85
CA LEU A 72 -9.45 -5.54 -12.86
C LEU A 72 -8.05 -5.48 -12.23
N LYS A 73 -7.04 -5.77 -13.05
CA LYS A 73 -5.61 -5.61 -12.73
C LYS A 73 -5.01 -4.67 -13.76
N VAL A 74 -4.32 -3.63 -13.31
CA VAL A 74 -3.67 -2.64 -14.18
C VAL A 74 -2.26 -2.39 -13.68
N ASP A 75 -1.28 -2.54 -14.57
CA ASP A 75 0.12 -2.24 -14.28
C ASP A 75 0.29 -0.75 -13.96
N VAL A 76 1.09 -0.44 -12.94
CA VAL A 76 1.45 0.93 -12.57
C VAL A 76 2.71 1.33 -13.36
N ASP A 77 2.66 2.48 -14.02
CA ASP A 77 3.82 3.07 -14.72
C ASP A 77 4.96 3.37 -13.71
N PRO A 78 6.26 3.28 -14.10
CA PRO A 78 7.37 3.57 -13.20
C PRO A 78 7.40 4.98 -12.58
N ASP A 79 6.72 5.97 -13.19
CA ASP A 79 6.50 7.31 -12.61
C ASP A 79 5.30 7.34 -11.61
N GLY A 80 4.73 6.18 -11.28
CA GLY A 80 3.64 6.00 -10.32
C GLY A 80 2.23 6.23 -10.86
N LYS A 81 2.03 6.30 -12.18
CA LYS A 81 0.74 6.67 -12.79
C LYS A 81 0.01 5.47 -13.36
N GLY A 82 -1.28 5.60 -13.58
CA GLY A 82 -2.03 4.64 -14.37
C GLY A 82 -3.45 5.10 -14.67
N PHE A 83 -4.08 4.40 -15.62
CA PHE A 83 -5.46 4.64 -16.03
C PHE A 83 -6.18 3.30 -16.21
N VAL A 84 -7.28 3.14 -15.50
CA VAL A 84 -8.18 1.98 -15.62
C VAL A 84 -9.35 2.39 -16.51
N SER A 85 -9.73 1.52 -17.45
CA SER A 85 -10.94 1.69 -18.25
C SER A 85 -11.59 0.35 -18.57
N SER A 86 -12.88 0.26 -18.31
CA SER A 86 -13.79 -0.78 -18.76
C SER A 86 -15.07 -0.12 -19.32
N PRO A 87 -16.06 -0.89 -19.82
CA PRO A 87 -17.36 -0.33 -20.21
C PRO A 87 -18.17 0.31 -19.08
N GLU A 88 -17.80 0.08 -17.82
CA GLU A 88 -18.57 0.47 -16.62
C GLU A 88 -17.76 1.40 -15.69
N ILE A 89 -16.44 1.25 -15.62
CA ILE A 89 -15.58 2.01 -14.69
C ILE A 89 -14.38 2.66 -15.40
N THR A 90 -14.07 3.90 -15.00
CA THR A 90 -12.82 4.60 -15.30
C THR A 90 -12.14 5.07 -14.01
N LEU A 91 -10.80 5.07 -13.98
CA LEU A 91 -10.01 5.55 -12.85
C LEU A 91 -8.63 6.02 -13.31
N ASP A 92 -8.41 7.34 -13.30
CA ASP A 92 -7.08 7.96 -13.42
C ASP A 92 -6.44 8.07 -12.03
N PHE A 93 -5.14 7.75 -11.92
CA PHE A 93 -4.45 7.79 -10.63
C PHE A 93 -2.95 8.14 -10.69
N GLU A 94 -2.46 8.72 -9.59
CA GLU A 94 -1.05 8.95 -9.29
C GLU A 94 -0.70 8.45 -7.87
N LEU A 95 0.26 7.54 -7.79
CA LEU A 95 0.89 7.01 -6.58
C LEU A 95 2.19 7.75 -6.29
N ARG A 96 2.32 8.26 -5.05
CA ARG A 96 3.59 8.78 -4.52
C ARG A 96 3.93 8.08 -3.22
N ALA A 97 4.95 7.22 -3.25
CA ALA A 97 5.44 6.51 -2.07
C ALA A 97 5.98 7.50 -1.00
N LEU A 98 5.87 7.16 0.29
CA LEU A 98 6.17 8.07 1.40
C LEU A 98 7.61 7.90 1.94
N PRO A 99 8.42 8.98 2.05
CA PRO A 99 9.80 8.96 2.58
C PRO A 99 9.99 8.29 3.94
N GLU A 100 9.00 8.38 4.81
CA GLU A 100 9.10 7.97 6.21
C GLU A 100 8.46 6.59 6.47
N SER A 101 7.78 5.98 5.48
CA SER A 101 7.12 4.68 5.63
C SER A 101 7.16 3.85 4.33
N PRO A 102 8.12 2.92 4.20
CA PRO A 102 8.21 2.02 3.05
C PRO A 102 6.94 1.16 2.89
N GLY A 103 6.38 1.16 1.68
CA GLY A 103 5.14 0.45 1.36
C GLY A 103 3.85 1.24 1.64
N ASP A 104 3.93 2.48 2.13
CA ASP A 104 2.79 3.41 2.19
C ASP A 104 2.90 4.48 1.09
N PHE A 105 1.76 4.84 0.51
CA PHE A 105 1.66 5.70 -0.67
C PHE A 105 0.55 6.75 -0.49
N THR A 106 0.80 7.96 -0.96
CA THR A 106 -0.28 8.88 -1.32
C THR A 106 -0.88 8.44 -2.66
N PHE A 107 -2.12 7.97 -2.65
CA PHE A 107 -2.89 7.66 -3.85
C PHE A 107 -3.81 8.84 -4.16
N THR A 108 -3.55 9.54 -5.27
CA THR A 108 -4.40 10.63 -5.79
C THR A 108 -5.18 10.09 -6.98
N PHE A 109 -6.48 10.38 -7.08
CA PHE A 109 -7.33 9.77 -8.11
C PHE A 109 -8.47 10.66 -8.59
N ALA A 110 -8.96 10.34 -9.79
CA ALA A 110 -10.26 10.73 -10.31
C ALA A 110 -10.90 9.50 -10.98
N GLY A 111 -12.10 9.12 -10.54
CA GLY A 111 -12.77 7.91 -11.02
C GLY A 111 -14.28 8.04 -11.09
N GLU A 112 -14.88 7.24 -11.97
CA GLU A 112 -16.31 7.16 -12.22
C GLU A 112 -16.69 5.71 -12.51
N TYR A 113 -17.74 5.23 -11.85
CA TYR A 113 -18.37 3.93 -12.08
C TYR A 113 -19.85 4.16 -12.36
N GLU A 114 -20.28 3.82 -13.59
CA GLU A 114 -21.66 3.93 -14.07
C GLU A 114 -22.23 2.54 -14.39
N THR A 115 -23.49 2.33 -14.07
CA THR A 115 -24.31 1.20 -14.50
C THR A 115 -25.62 1.70 -15.10
N GLY A 116 -26.41 0.81 -15.69
CA GLY A 116 -27.71 1.17 -16.28
C GLY A 116 -28.78 1.66 -15.29
N GLN A 117 -28.47 1.75 -13.99
CA GLN A 117 -29.38 2.25 -12.94
C GLN A 117 -28.75 3.32 -12.04
N GLN A 118 -27.42 3.32 -11.86
CA GLN A 118 -26.73 4.14 -10.86
C GLN A 118 -25.38 4.64 -11.36
N ASN A 119 -24.86 5.70 -10.74
CA ASN A 119 -23.45 6.05 -10.86
C ASN A 119 -22.85 6.48 -9.51
N SER A 120 -21.52 6.47 -9.44
CA SER A 120 -20.74 7.26 -8.50
C SER A 120 -19.49 7.79 -9.19
N ALA A 121 -19.16 9.05 -8.92
CA ALA A 121 -17.96 9.70 -9.40
C ALA A 121 -17.28 10.43 -8.24
N ALA A 122 -15.97 10.27 -8.12
CA ALA A 122 -15.19 10.81 -7.02
C ALA A 122 -13.79 11.25 -7.47
N THR A 123 -13.28 12.28 -6.81
CA THR A 123 -11.87 12.69 -6.91
C THR A 123 -11.33 12.82 -5.50
N GLY A 124 -10.08 12.44 -5.27
CA GLY A 124 -9.57 12.36 -3.90
C GLY A 124 -8.08 12.14 -3.79
N LYS A 125 -7.64 12.15 -2.53
CA LYS A 125 -6.26 11.85 -2.12
C LYS A 125 -6.30 11.12 -0.79
N VAL A 126 -5.82 9.87 -0.80
CA VAL A 126 -5.90 8.94 0.33
C VAL A 126 -4.52 8.33 0.60
N SER A 127 -4.35 7.74 1.78
CA SER A 127 -3.21 6.86 2.04
C SER A 127 -3.59 5.44 1.61
N LEU A 128 -2.75 4.81 0.80
CA LEU A 128 -2.88 3.42 0.36
C LEU A 128 -1.63 2.65 0.80
N LYS A 129 -1.80 1.41 1.26
CA LYS A 129 -0.72 0.55 1.77
C LYS A 129 -0.59 -0.71 0.93
N ASP A 130 0.64 -1.12 0.63
CA ASP A 130 0.96 -2.36 -0.09
C ASP A 130 0.25 -3.56 0.56
N GLY A 131 -0.42 -4.39 -0.26
CA GLY A 131 -1.17 -5.56 0.17
C GLY A 131 -2.52 -5.31 0.83
N HIS A 132 -2.89 -4.06 1.13
CA HIS A 132 -4.13 -3.72 1.83
C HIS A 132 -5.23 -3.20 0.88
N TRP A 133 -6.47 -3.65 1.12
CA TRP A 133 -7.66 -3.12 0.45
C TRP A 133 -8.12 -1.80 1.06
N LEU A 134 -8.72 -0.96 0.23
CA LEU A 134 -9.36 0.30 0.61
C LEU A 134 -10.62 0.51 -0.25
N ASN A 135 -11.81 0.61 0.36
CA ASN A 135 -12.98 1.19 -0.29
C ASN A 135 -12.66 2.66 -0.62
N LEU A 136 -12.63 2.97 -1.91
CA LEU A 136 -12.07 4.20 -2.47
C LEU A 136 -13.16 5.24 -2.70
N PHE A 137 -14.28 4.81 -3.30
CA PHE A 137 -15.48 5.60 -3.49
C PHE A 137 -16.68 4.69 -3.80
N GLY A 138 -17.88 5.23 -3.61
CA GLY A 138 -19.12 4.54 -3.94
C GLY A 138 -20.33 5.47 -3.84
N SER A 139 -21.53 4.91 -3.91
CA SER A 139 -22.78 5.59 -3.62
C SER A 139 -23.76 4.66 -2.89
N GLU A 140 -24.55 5.24 -1.99
CA GLU A 140 -25.70 4.61 -1.33
C GLU A 140 -26.96 5.32 -1.81
N GLN A 141 -27.94 4.56 -2.31
CA GLN A 141 -29.23 5.10 -2.72
C GLN A 141 -30.38 4.27 -2.16
N ASN A 142 -31.26 4.92 -1.40
CA ASN A 142 -32.43 4.30 -0.82
C ASN A 142 -33.62 4.42 -1.80
N GLN A 143 -34.16 3.27 -2.26
CA GLN A 143 -35.24 3.19 -3.23
C GLN A 143 -36.29 2.14 -2.80
N ASN A 144 -37.54 2.56 -2.64
CA ASN A 144 -38.69 1.66 -2.38
C ASN A 144 -38.53 0.68 -1.17
N ASN A 145 -37.82 1.12 -0.13
CA ASN A 145 -37.42 0.38 1.09
C ASN A 145 -36.21 -0.54 0.98
N ASP A 146 -35.62 -0.71 -0.21
CA ASP A 146 -34.31 -1.34 -0.38
C ASP A 146 -33.21 -0.26 -0.47
N THR A 147 -32.01 -0.59 0.03
CA THR A 147 -30.82 0.26 -0.13
C THR A 147 -29.91 -0.36 -1.19
N GLN A 148 -29.77 0.33 -2.31
CA GLN A 148 -28.85 -0.02 -3.39
C GLN A 148 -27.48 0.60 -3.11
N TYR A 149 -26.42 -0.14 -3.41
CA TYR A 149 -25.03 0.28 -3.23
C TYR A 149 -24.24 0.05 -4.50
N LEU A 150 -23.31 0.94 -4.78
CA LEU A 150 -22.36 0.87 -5.89
C LEU A 150 -21.00 1.29 -5.33
N ASP A 151 -20.09 0.35 -5.08
CA ASP A 151 -18.80 0.61 -4.42
C ASP A 151 -17.61 0.19 -5.31
N VAL A 152 -16.51 0.92 -5.17
CA VAL A 152 -15.21 0.67 -5.80
C VAL A 152 -14.13 0.61 -4.73
N ALA A 153 -13.44 -0.51 -4.62
CA ALA A 153 -12.29 -0.69 -3.73
C ALA A 153 -11.01 -0.96 -4.53
N VAL A 154 -9.87 -0.52 -4.00
CA VAL A 154 -8.55 -0.71 -4.61
C VAL A 154 -7.56 -1.37 -3.66
N ARG A 155 -6.58 -2.08 -4.22
CA ARG A 155 -5.42 -2.62 -3.52
C ARG A 155 -4.20 -2.48 -4.42
N LEU A 156 -3.08 -2.05 -3.86
CA LEU A 156 -1.79 -2.06 -4.55
C LEU A 156 -1.01 -3.31 -4.13
N VAL A 157 -0.50 -4.07 -5.10
CA VAL A 157 0.36 -5.24 -4.87
C VAL A 157 1.57 -5.21 -5.81
N LYS A 158 2.61 -6.02 -5.53
CA LYS A 158 3.67 -6.29 -6.51
C LYS A 158 3.13 -7.24 -7.58
N ALA A 159 3.65 -7.17 -8.81
CA ALA A 159 3.23 -8.05 -9.89
C ALA A 159 3.43 -9.55 -9.57
N ASP A 160 4.49 -9.89 -8.81
CA ASP A 160 4.75 -11.26 -8.35
C ASP A 160 3.75 -11.76 -7.29
N ASP A 161 3.05 -10.85 -6.59
CA ASP A 161 2.08 -11.11 -5.53
C ASP A 161 0.61 -11.07 -6.03
N SER A 162 0.37 -10.83 -7.33
CA SER A 162 -0.96 -10.54 -7.89
C SER A 162 -1.71 -11.75 -8.43
#